data_AF-A0A969MQ88-F1
#
_entry.id   AF-A0A969MQ88-F1
#
_cell.length_a   1.000
_cell.length_b   1.000
_cell.length_c   1.000
_cell.angle_alpha   90.00
_cell.angle_beta   90.00
_cell.angle_gamma   90.00
#
_symmetry.space_group_name_H-M   'P 1'
#
loop_
_entity.id
_entity.type
_entity.pdbx_description
1 polymer ?
#
loop_
_entity_poly.entity_id
_entity_poly.type
_entity_poly.pdbx_seq_one_letter_code
_entity_poly.pdbx_strand_id
1 'polypeptide(L)'
;MKKRRVDYSIRFQPFVGTPEEKVLNYLRHHQLSSVNTLIMQAIRPYWLPLVLLEDDVIPLSVKQQLGRDAVRELLLHADYICSSLGLERFYNHGNLTQSSESNKVKAEKILMFITKMKQSLSDNWKLKSGMGNGVV
;
A
#
# COMPACT_ATOMS: atom_id res chain seq x y z
N MET A 1 -11.12 3.09 27.62
CA MET A 1 -12.10 2.79 26.54
C MET A 1 -11.87 1.39 25.99
N LYS A 2 -12.93 0.57 25.85
CA LYS A 2 -12.81 -0.77 25.22
C LYS A 2 -12.61 -0.58 23.71
N LYS A 3 -11.55 -1.17 23.15
CA LYS A 3 -11.30 -1.17 21.70
C LYS A 3 -12.38 -2.01 21.01
N ARG A 4 -13.22 -1.38 20.18
CA ARG A 4 -14.22 -2.09 19.36
C ARG A 4 -13.53 -2.62 18.10
N ARG A 5 -13.74 -3.89 17.78
CA ARG A 5 -13.33 -4.46 16.49
C ARG A 5 -14.34 -4.02 15.42
N VAL A 6 -13.84 -3.56 14.29
CA VAL A 6 -14.66 -3.28 13.10
C VAL A 6 -14.46 -4.45 12.15
N ASP A 7 -15.55 -5.08 11.74
CA ASP A 7 -15.53 -6.12 10.71
C ASP A 7 -15.90 -5.50 9.37
N TYR A 8 -14.93 -5.46 8.45
CA TYR A 8 -15.13 -4.94 7.10
C TYR A 8 -15.58 -6.03 6.11
N SER A 9 -15.70 -7.30 6.54
CA SER A 9 -16.17 -8.43 5.72
C SER A 9 -15.52 -8.52 4.33
N ILE A 10 -14.21 -8.27 4.24
CA ILE A 10 -13.48 -8.32 2.97
C ILE A 10 -13.42 -9.78 2.49
N ARG A 11 -14.27 -10.13 1.52
CA ARG A 11 -14.26 -11.43 0.85
C ARG A 11 -13.48 -11.29 -0.45
N PHE A 12 -12.26 -11.83 -0.48
CA PHE A 12 -11.45 -11.93 -1.69
C PHE A 12 -11.25 -13.40 -2.05
N GLN A 13 -11.68 -13.79 -3.24
CA GLN A 13 -11.61 -15.16 -3.76
C GLN A 13 -10.98 -15.10 -5.16
N PRO A 14 -9.67 -15.39 -5.28
CA PRO A 14 -9.03 -15.42 -6.58
C PRO A 14 -9.50 -16.62 -7.40
N PHE A 15 -9.43 -16.51 -8.73
CA PHE A 15 -9.66 -17.65 -9.61
C PHE A 15 -8.50 -18.66 -9.52
N VAL A 16 -8.79 -19.91 -9.84
CA VAL A 16 -7.79 -20.98 -9.88
C VAL A 16 -6.74 -20.69 -10.95
N GLY A 17 -5.48 -20.95 -10.62
CA GLY A 17 -4.31 -20.76 -11.49
C GLY A 17 -3.72 -19.36 -11.46
N THR A 18 -4.34 -18.38 -10.78
CA THR A 18 -3.84 -17.00 -10.79
C THR A 18 -2.69 -16.79 -9.82
N PRO A 19 -1.83 -15.77 -10.03
CA PRO A 19 -0.80 -15.40 -9.07
C PRO A 19 -1.36 -15.13 -7.66
N GLU A 20 -2.55 -14.55 -7.56
CA GLU A 20 -3.21 -14.26 -6.29
C GLU A 20 -3.60 -15.54 -5.54
N GLU A 21 -4.09 -16.57 -6.25
CA GLU A 21 -4.31 -17.89 -5.65
C GLU A 21 -3.01 -18.44 -5.06
N LYS A 22 -1.91 -18.39 -5.82
CA LYS A 22 -0.61 -18.89 -5.37
C LYS A 22 -0.13 -18.15 -4.12
N VAL A 23 -0.28 -16.83 -4.07
CA VAL A 23 0.08 -16.02 -2.89
C VAL A 23 -0.75 -16.43 -1.67
N LEU A 24 -2.08 -16.48 -1.79
CA LEU A 24 -2.93 -16.86 -0.65
C LEU A 24 -2.67 -18.29 -0.21
N ASN A 25 -2.43 -19.20 -1.15
CA ASN A 25 -2.07 -20.58 -0.85
C ASN A 25 -0.74 -20.64 -0.09
N TYR A 26 0.27 -19.91 -0.54
CA TYR A 26 1.57 -19.81 0.14
C TYR A 26 1.41 -19.30 1.58
N LEU A 27 0.66 -18.20 1.78
CA LEU A 27 0.42 -17.62 3.11
C LEU A 27 -0.32 -18.57 4.05
N ARG A 28 -1.23 -19.41 3.53
CA ARG A 28 -1.95 -20.41 4.33
C ARG A 28 -1.07 -21.54 4.83
N HIS A 29 -0.02 -21.91 4.09
CA HIS A 29 0.81 -23.08 4.41
C HIS A 29 2.06 -22.76 5.24
N HIS A 30 2.48 -21.49 5.33
CA HIS A 30 3.71 -21.07 6.02
C HIS A 30 3.45 -20.35 7.37
N GLN A 31 2.42 -20.74 8.13
CA GLN A 31 1.84 -19.90 9.19
C GLN A 31 2.63 -19.82 10.52
N LEU A 32 2.99 -18.58 10.88
CA LEU A 32 3.19 -18.11 12.27
C LEU A 32 2.05 -17.16 12.73
N SER A 33 1.14 -16.76 11.83
CA SER A 33 0.05 -15.79 12.07
C SER A 33 -1.09 -15.93 11.06
N SER A 34 -2.24 -15.32 11.32
CA SER A 34 -3.40 -15.38 10.40
C SER A 34 -3.12 -14.69 9.07
N VAL A 35 -3.69 -15.20 7.98
CA VAL A 35 -3.56 -14.61 6.62
C VAL A 35 -3.96 -13.14 6.60
N ASN A 36 -5.04 -12.76 7.29
CA ASN A 36 -5.48 -11.38 7.38
C ASN A 36 -4.43 -10.48 8.05
N THR A 37 -3.74 -10.99 9.08
CA THR A 37 -2.66 -10.26 9.73
C THR A 37 -1.49 -10.02 8.77
N LEU A 38 -1.09 -11.06 8.02
CA LEU A 38 0.01 -10.98 7.07
C LEU A 38 -0.31 -10.01 5.92
N ILE A 39 -1.53 -10.08 5.37
CA ILE A 39 -2.00 -9.15 4.34
C ILE A 39 -1.98 -7.72 4.88
N MET A 40 -2.52 -7.50 6.09
CA MET A 40 -2.51 -6.17 6.69
C MET A 40 -1.11 -5.64 6.94
N GLN A 41 -0.17 -6.49 7.37
CA GLN A 41 1.25 -6.12 7.52
C GLN A 41 1.90 -5.76 6.18
N ALA A 42 1.53 -6.41 5.09
CA ALA A 42 2.06 -6.12 3.77
C ALA A 42 1.53 -4.78 3.20
N ILE A 43 0.24 -4.48 3.36
CA ILE A 43 -0.39 -3.32 2.73
C ILE A 43 -0.35 -2.04 3.59
N ARG A 44 -0.32 -2.18 4.92
CA ARG A 44 -0.36 -1.06 5.87
C ARG A 44 0.77 -0.05 5.66
N PRO A 45 2.04 -0.43 5.44
CA PRO A 45 3.13 0.53 5.28
C PRO A 45 2.87 1.47 4.10
N TYR A 46 2.22 0.98 3.05
CA TYR A 46 1.87 1.80 1.89
C TYR A 46 0.67 2.72 2.15
N TRP A 47 -0.43 2.18 2.66
CA TRP A 47 -1.70 2.94 2.75
C TRP A 47 -1.83 3.82 3.98
N LEU A 48 -1.29 3.39 5.13
CA LEU A 48 -1.43 4.14 6.38
C LEU A 48 -0.95 5.60 6.27
N PRO A 49 0.27 5.90 5.78
CA PRO A 49 0.71 7.29 5.68
C PRO A 49 -0.18 8.12 4.77
N LEU A 50 -0.75 7.54 3.71
CA LEU A 50 -1.64 8.24 2.78
C LEU A 50 -2.99 8.58 3.43
N VAL A 51 -3.56 7.66 4.20
CA VAL A 51 -4.80 7.91 4.96
C VAL A 51 -4.57 8.99 6.01
N LEU A 52 -3.42 8.97 6.67
CA LEU A 52 -3.08 9.97 7.70
C LEU A 52 -2.91 11.39 7.12
N LEU A 53 -2.63 11.55 5.82
CA LEU A 53 -2.59 12.88 5.20
C LEU A 53 -3.97 13.56 5.23
N GLU A 54 -5.04 12.77 5.15
CA GLU A 54 -6.43 13.25 5.13
C GLU A 54 -7.02 13.42 6.54
N ASP A 55 -6.27 13.08 7.60
CA ASP A 55 -6.73 13.13 8.99
C ASP A 55 -6.32 14.44 9.70
N ASP A 56 -7.24 15.36 9.94
CA ASP A 56 -6.94 16.65 10.60
C ASP A 56 -6.72 16.56 12.13
N VAL A 57 -6.96 15.39 12.74
CA VAL A 57 -6.86 15.19 14.20
C VAL A 57 -5.43 14.87 14.61
N ILE A 58 -4.71 14.12 13.78
CA ILE A 58 -3.37 13.64 14.13
C ILE A 58 -2.31 14.74 13.92
N PRO A 59 -1.43 15.02 14.90
CA PRO A 59 -0.39 16.05 14.75
C PRO A 59 0.58 15.76 13.59
N LEU A 60 1.02 16.81 12.90
CA LEU A 60 1.93 16.70 11.76
C LEU A 60 3.22 15.93 12.08
N SER A 61 3.80 16.14 13.27
CA SER A 61 5.00 15.43 13.72
C SER A 61 4.79 13.91 13.80
N VAL A 62 3.60 13.49 14.26
CA VAL A 62 3.21 12.07 14.33
C VAL A 62 3.02 11.50 12.94
N LYS A 63 2.34 12.23 12.03
CA LYS A 63 2.19 11.82 10.63
C LYS A 63 3.53 11.62 9.94
N GLN A 64 4.47 12.56 10.16
CA GLN A 64 5.82 12.48 9.59
C GLN A 64 6.60 11.27 10.11
N GLN A 65 6.49 10.97 11.41
CA GLN A 65 7.15 9.80 11.99
C GLN A 65 6.57 8.50 11.42
N LEU A 66 5.24 8.38 11.39
CA LEU A 66 4.56 7.21 10.81
C LEU A 66 4.89 7.05 9.32
N GLY A 67 5.07 8.15 8.59
CA GLY A 67 5.55 8.13 7.21
C GLY A 67 6.98 7.61 7.07
N ARG A 68 7.90 8.02 7.95
CA ARG A 68 9.28 7.49 7.96
C ARG A 68 9.31 6.00 8.28
N ASP A 69 8.52 5.56 9.25
CA ASP A 69 8.44 4.16 9.65
C ASP A 69 7.88 3.29 8.51
N ALA A 70 6.81 3.77 7.86
CA ALA A 70 6.24 3.15 6.67
C ALA A 70 7.25 2.99 5.52
N VAL A 71 8.01 4.05 5.21
CA VAL A 71 9.06 3.99 4.17
C VAL A 71 10.11 2.95 4.56
N ARG A 72 10.57 2.95 5.82
CA ARG A 72 11.55 1.97 6.29
C ARG A 72 11.06 0.54 6.11
N GLU A 73 9.82 0.24 6.50
CA GLU A 73 9.22 -1.09 6.33
C GLU A 73 9.14 -1.50 4.85
N LEU A 74 8.74 -0.59 3.96
CA LEU A 74 8.72 -0.87 2.52
C LEU A 74 10.11 -1.16 1.94
N LEU A 75 11.14 -0.45 2.42
CA LEU A 75 12.52 -0.72 1.99
C LEU A 75 13.00 -2.09 2.48
N LEU A 76 12.66 -2.48 3.71
CA LEU A 76 12.97 -3.82 4.22
C LEU A 76 12.28 -4.92 3.41
N HIS A 77 11.01 -4.72 3.02
CA HIS A 77 10.31 -5.66 2.14
C HIS A 77 11.01 -5.77 0.77
N ALA A 78 11.44 -4.64 0.20
CA ALA A 78 12.17 -4.63 -1.07
C ALA A 78 13.51 -5.37 -0.94
N ASP A 79 14.27 -5.11 0.14
CA ASP A 79 15.56 -5.76 0.40
C ASP A 79 15.40 -7.27 0.54
N TYR A 80 14.37 -7.74 1.24
CA TYR A 80 14.06 -9.15 1.39
C TYR A 80 13.75 -9.81 0.04
N ILE A 81 12.92 -9.18 -0.80
CA ILE A 81 12.58 -9.69 -2.13
C ILE A 81 13.82 -9.76 -3.01
N CYS A 82 14.62 -8.68 -3.03
CA CYS A 82 15.86 -8.64 -3.80
C CYS A 82 16.82 -9.76 -3.37
N SER A 83 17.06 -9.91 -2.07
CA SER A 83 17.93 -10.96 -1.53
C SER A 83 17.40 -12.36 -1.84
N SER A 84 16.09 -12.59 -1.71
CA SER A 84 15.48 -13.91 -1.95
C SER A 84 15.50 -14.32 -3.42
N LEU A 85 15.53 -13.35 -4.33
CA LEU A 85 15.54 -13.57 -5.78
C LEU A 85 16.93 -13.40 -6.40
N GLY A 86 17.96 -13.08 -5.61
CA GLY A 86 19.31 -12.79 -6.13
C GLY A 86 19.37 -11.54 -7.01
N LEU A 87 18.46 -10.58 -6.79
CA LEU A 87 18.40 -9.34 -7.54
C LEU A 87 19.25 -8.26 -6.87
N GLU A 88 19.95 -7.48 -7.68
CA GLU A 88 20.55 -6.24 -7.21
C GLU A 88 19.45 -5.21 -6.91
N ARG A 89 19.60 -4.52 -5.78
CA ARG A 89 18.72 -3.41 -5.47
C ARG A 89 19.11 -2.22 -6.35
N PHE A 90 18.19 -1.76 -7.19
CA PHE A 90 18.39 -0.53 -7.97
C PHE A 90 18.39 0.68 -7.02
N TYR A 91 19.56 1.02 -6.48
CA TYR A 91 19.77 2.29 -5.81
C TYR A 91 19.86 3.39 -6.86
N ASN A 92 18.77 4.11 -7.10
CA ASN A 92 18.90 5.46 -7.65
C ASN A 92 19.52 6.33 -6.54
N HIS A 93 20.85 6.36 -6.46
CA HIS A 93 21.60 7.38 -5.73
C HIS A 93 21.40 8.75 -6.40
N GLY A 94 20.20 9.30 -6.26
CA GLY A 94 19.85 10.64 -6.71
C GLY A 94 19.62 11.55 -5.51
N ASN A 95 20.70 11.88 -4.78
CA ASN A 95 20.83 13.00 -3.85
C ASN A 95 19.56 13.40 -3.08
N LEU A 96 19.44 12.94 -1.84
CA LEU A 96 18.55 13.55 -0.83
C LEU A 96 19.07 14.91 -0.31
N THR A 97 20.10 15.48 -0.95
CA THR A 97 20.76 16.74 -0.58
C THR A 97 21.02 17.68 -1.77
N GLN A 98 20.11 17.78 -2.74
CA GLN A 98 20.19 18.85 -3.74
C GLN A 98 18.88 19.63 -3.87
N SER A 99 18.94 20.88 -3.39
CA SER A 99 18.11 22.05 -3.73
C SER A 99 16.59 21.93 -3.58
N SER A 100 16.01 22.89 -2.86
CA SER A 100 14.56 23.04 -2.61
C SER A 100 13.70 22.99 -3.87
N GLU A 101 14.25 23.35 -5.04
CA GLU A 101 13.54 23.33 -6.32
C GLU A 101 13.43 21.91 -6.91
N SER A 102 14.49 21.09 -6.78
CA SER A 102 14.49 19.70 -7.30
C SER A 102 13.56 18.81 -6.48
N ASN A 103 13.50 19.04 -5.16
CA ASN A 103 12.57 18.34 -4.28
C ASN A 103 11.12 18.75 -4.53
N LYS A 104 10.85 20.01 -4.91
CA LYS A 104 9.51 20.47 -5.30
C LYS A 104 9.04 19.79 -6.59
N VAL A 105 9.90 19.72 -7.61
CA VAL A 105 9.59 19.02 -8.88
C VAL A 105 9.41 17.51 -8.67
N LYS A 106 10.22 16.87 -7.80
CA LYS A 106 10.03 15.46 -7.43
C LYS A 106 8.72 15.25 -6.66
N ALA A 107 8.40 16.13 -5.71
CA ALA A 107 7.16 16.07 -4.94
C ALA A 107 5.93 16.25 -5.85
N GLU A 108 5.96 17.19 -6.80
CA GLU A 108 4.90 17.40 -7.78
C GLU A 108 4.70 16.17 -8.67
N LYS A 109 5.78 15.53 -9.13
CA LYS A 109 5.69 14.27 -9.89
C LYS A 109 5.09 13.12 -9.09
N ILE A 110 5.47 13.00 -7.81
CA ILE A 110 4.89 12.01 -6.89
C ILE A 110 3.40 12.33 -6.65
N LEU A 111 3.06 13.60 -6.44
CA LEU A 111 1.68 14.05 -6.25
C LEU A 111 0.84 13.75 -7.50
N MET A 112 1.36 14.03 -8.69
CA MET A 112 0.71 13.70 -9.96
C MET A 112 0.49 12.19 -10.13
N PHE A 113 1.49 11.38 -9.76
CA PHE A 113 1.36 9.92 -9.81
C PHE A 113 0.30 9.41 -8.83
N ILE A 114 0.28 9.92 -7.59
CA ILE A 114 -0.74 9.59 -6.58
C ILE A 114 -2.13 10.03 -7.06
N THR A 115 -2.27 11.23 -7.61
CA THR A 115 -3.54 11.74 -8.16
C THR A 115 -4.03 10.86 -9.31
N LYS A 116 -3.14 10.46 -10.22
CA LYS A 116 -3.49 9.56 -11.33
C LYS A 116 -3.92 8.17 -10.83
N MET A 117 -3.28 7.65 -9.80
CA MET A 117 -3.71 6.39 -9.18
C MET A 117 -5.05 6.52 -8.46
N LYS A 118 -5.27 7.60 -7.70
CA LYS A 118 -6.58 7.87 -7.06
C LYS A 118 -7.70 7.94 -8.10
N GLN A 119 -7.45 8.62 -9.23
CA GLN A 119 -8.41 8.71 -10.33
C GLN A 119 -8.69 7.33 -10.95
N SER A 120 -7.66 6.56 -11.26
CA SER A 120 -7.81 5.21 -11.83
C SER A 120 -8.56 4.26 -10.89
N LEU A 121 -8.31 4.33 -9.58
CA LEU A 121 -9.04 3.55 -8.58
C LEU A 121 -10.51 3.98 -8.47
N SER A 122 -10.79 5.29 -8.51
CA SER A 122 -12.15 5.83 -8.55
C SER A 122 -12.90 5.38 -9.82
N ASP A 123 -12.28 5.46 -10.98
CA ASP A 123 -12.91 5.11 -12.26
C ASP A 123 -13.20 3.61 -12.35
N ASN A 124 -12.28 2.77 -11.87
CA ASN A 124 -12.49 1.33 -11.74
C ASN A 124 -13.60 0.98 -10.75
N TRP A 125 -13.73 1.72 -9.64
CA TRP A 125 -14.84 1.55 -8.70
C TRP A 125 -16.19 1.89 -9.35
N LYS A 126 -16.28 3.02 -10.06
CA LYS A 126 -17.50 3.47 -10.75
C LYS A 126 -17.96 2.49 -11.83
N LEU A 127 -17.03 1.93 -12.60
CA LEU A 127 -17.32 0.91 -13.61
C LEU A 127 -17.91 -0.37 -12.98
N LYS A 128 -17.39 -0.80 -11.83
CA LYS A 128 -17.91 -1.98 -11.11
C LYS A 128 -19.24 -1.72 -10.41
N SER A 129 -19.49 -0.49 -9.93
CA SER A 129 -20.79 -0.12 -9.34
C SER A 129 -21.88 0.18 -10.36
N GLY A 130 -21.51 0.54 -11.60
CA GLY A 130 -22.46 0.84 -12.69
C GLY A 130 -22.99 -0.38 -13.43
N MET A 131 -22.35 -1.54 -13.31
CA MET A 131 -22.81 -2.80 -13.93
C MET A 131 -23.92 -3.53 -13.13
N GLY A 132 -24.46 -2.91 -12.07
CA GLY A 132 -25.47 -3.52 -11.18
C GLY A 132 -26.94 -3.20 -11.48
N ASN A 133 -27.26 -2.34 -12.44
CA ASN A 133 -28.65 -1.97 -12.74
C ASN A 133 -28.96 -2.19 -14.23
N GLY A 134 -29.38 -3.40 -14.59
CA GLY A 134 -29.85 -3.65 -15.95
C GLY A 134 -30.16 -5.09 -16.31
N VAL A 135 -30.80 -5.88 -15.42
CA VAL A 135 -31.66 -7.00 -15.83
C VAL A 135 -32.71 -7.24 -14.75
N VAL A 136 -33.90 -6.64 -14.90
CA VAL A 136 -35.22 -7.30 -14.78
C VAL A 136 -36.15 -6.57 -15.74
#